data_AF-A0A819ZDY0-F1
#
_entry.id   AF-A0A819ZDY0-F1
#
_cell.length_a   1.000
_cell.length_b   1.000
_cell.length_c   1.000
_cell.angle_alpha   90.00
_cell.angle_beta   90.00
_cell.angle_gamma   90.00
#
_symmetry.space_group_name_H-M   'P 1'
#
loop_
_entity.id
_entity.type
_entity.pdbx_description
1 polymer ?
#
loop_
_entity_poly.entity_id
_entity_poly.type
_entity_poly.pdbx_seq_one_letter_code
_entity_poly.pdbx_strand_id
1 'polypeptide(L)'
;MINDLNELQQKGLTVSTFTERLYFAFDLIAGDNLAAHDLAGFQKNFNNSHFCKMCYVSYEYKSIPVTNISFLLRTQISHEIHLKQVLQSNISVCDINGTSDLSNLIAFHPVKSLPFDVMHDYSERVCMITVNSILKAFSARRILTYAQIESRLEDFKYGQNDESNKPPVTKQKHLTNNHIAGSASQKLLLFQLLPVIFSDVIDRLTDILPIYICLREIVSIVFATKIRKSWLAYLKILTIT
;
A
#
# COMPACT_ATOMS: atom_id res chain seq x y z
N MET A 1 10.60 15.11 20.01
CA MET A 1 10.60 13.87 19.19
C MET A 1 11.91 13.66 18.44
N ILE A 2 12.29 14.46 17.44
CA ILE A 2 13.55 14.23 16.66
C ILE A 2 14.79 14.20 17.56
N ASN A 3 14.94 15.19 18.45
CA ASN A 3 16.06 15.24 19.39
C ASN A 3 16.10 14.02 20.31
N ASP A 4 14.93 13.58 20.79
CA ASP A 4 14.82 12.41 21.65
C ASP A 4 15.27 11.14 20.90
N LEU A 5 14.84 10.96 19.65
CA LEU A 5 15.27 9.84 18.81
C LEU A 5 16.78 9.87 18.53
N ASN A 6 17.34 11.05 18.24
CA ASN A 6 18.78 11.22 18.05
C ASN A 6 19.55 10.92 19.36
N GLU A 7 19.02 11.33 20.51
CA GLU A 7 19.61 11.02 21.81
C GLU A 7 19.55 9.52 22.13
N LEU A 8 18.43 8.85 21.86
CA LEU A 8 18.31 7.40 22.01
C LEU A 8 19.28 6.64 21.09
N GLN A 9 19.56 7.17 19.90
CA GLN A 9 20.52 6.57 18.96
C GLN A 9 21.98 6.81 19.35
N GLN A 10 22.32 8.01 19.79
CA GLN A 10 23.71 8.38 20.09
C GLN A 10 24.11 8.02 21.52
N LYS A 11 23.19 8.20 22.48
CA LYS A 11 23.45 8.01 23.90
C LYS A 11 22.78 6.76 24.46
N GLY A 12 21.70 6.24 23.88
CA GLY A 12 21.00 5.07 24.43
C GLY A 12 20.41 5.29 25.83
N LEU A 13 19.84 4.23 26.40
CA LEU A 13 19.21 4.21 27.73
C LEU A 13 19.81 3.13 28.62
N THR A 14 19.86 3.41 29.92
CA THR A 14 20.07 2.40 30.95
C THR A 14 18.70 1.95 31.44
N VAL A 15 18.45 0.64 31.45
CA VAL A 15 17.20 0.05 31.93
C VAL A 15 17.50 -0.83 33.13
N SER A 16 16.75 -0.72 34.21
CA SER A 16 17.05 -1.42 35.48
C SER A 16 17.14 -2.94 35.37
N THR A 17 16.46 -3.55 34.39
CA THR A 17 16.48 -4.99 34.11
C THR A 17 17.68 -5.45 33.27
N PHE A 18 18.43 -4.53 32.67
CA PHE A 18 19.59 -4.85 31.83
C PHE A 18 20.85 -4.20 32.40
N THR A 19 21.93 -4.96 32.52
CA THR A 19 23.24 -4.42 32.93
C THR A 19 23.89 -3.59 31.83
N GLU A 20 23.49 -3.81 30.58
CA GLU A 20 24.02 -3.16 29.40
C GLU A 20 23.22 -1.90 29.02
N ARG A 21 23.89 -1.02 28.29
CA ARG A 21 23.28 0.19 27.73
C ARG A 21 22.60 -0.14 26.40
N LEU A 22 21.30 0.15 26.30
CA LEU A 22 20.52 -0.13 25.10
C LEU A 22 20.54 1.07 24.15
N TYR A 23 20.90 0.83 22.89
CA TYR A 23 20.88 1.83 21.83
C TYR A 23 19.74 1.56 20.86
N PHE A 24 19.15 2.62 20.33
CA PHE A 24 17.98 2.53 19.46
C PHE A 24 18.33 3.09 18.09
N ALA A 25 17.93 2.42 17.01
CA ALA A 25 18.06 2.95 15.67
C ALA A 25 16.67 3.23 15.12
N PHE A 26 16.49 4.41 14.55
CA PHE A 26 15.35 4.67 13.68
C PHE A 26 15.55 3.89 12.37
N ASP A 27 14.49 3.26 11.88
CA ASP A 27 14.51 2.49 10.63
C ASP A 27 13.63 3.16 9.57
N LEU A 28 12.31 3.14 9.80
CA LEU A 28 11.33 3.61 8.84
C LEU A 28 10.09 4.24 9.50
N ILE A 29 9.41 5.08 8.74
CA ILE A 29 8.09 5.62 9.08
C ILE A 29 7.13 5.36 7.92
N ALA A 30 6.09 4.57 8.18
CA ALA A 30 5.02 4.35 7.23
C ALA A 30 3.94 5.42 7.40
N GLY A 31 3.36 5.85 6.29
CA GLY A 31 2.24 6.78 6.27
C GLY A 31 1.54 6.69 4.93
N ASP A 32 0.30 7.17 4.89
CA ASP A 32 -0.42 7.31 3.63
C ASP A 32 0.38 8.18 2.63
N ASN A 33 -0.02 8.14 1.36
CA ASN A 33 0.74 8.86 0.34
C ASN A 33 0.81 10.37 0.60
N LEU A 34 -0.20 10.98 1.22
CA LEU A 34 -0.17 12.42 1.49
C LEU A 34 0.82 12.77 2.60
N ALA A 35 0.73 12.07 3.74
CA ALA A 35 1.60 12.25 4.88
C ALA A 35 3.06 11.91 4.55
N ALA A 36 3.31 10.84 3.79
CA ALA A 36 4.65 10.46 3.37
C ALA A 36 5.30 11.52 2.46
N HIS A 37 4.55 12.11 1.51
CA HIS A 37 5.08 13.19 0.67
C HIS A 37 5.31 14.47 1.47
N ASP A 38 4.43 14.80 2.41
CA ASP A 38 4.59 15.97 3.29
C ASP A 38 5.88 15.87 4.10
N LEU A 39 6.05 14.75 4.83
CA LEU A 39 7.25 14.49 5.62
C LEU A 39 8.53 14.49 4.78
N ALA A 40 8.46 14.01 3.54
CA ALA A 40 9.60 13.92 2.63
C ALA A 40 10.05 15.27 2.04
N GLY A 41 9.22 16.32 2.12
CA GLY A 41 9.42 17.55 1.36
C GLY A 41 9.08 17.42 -0.12
N PHE A 42 8.18 16.49 -0.47
CA PHE A 42 7.69 16.30 -1.84
C PHE A 42 6.36 17.03 -2.08
N GLN A 43 5.97 17.12 -3.36
CA GLN A 43 4.68 17.66 -3.77
C GLN A 43 3.54 16.78 -3.29
N LYS A 44 2.48 17.44 -2.80
CA LYS A 44 1.22 16.80 -2.38
C LYS A 44 0.17 16.74 -3.50
N ASN A 45 0.52 17.22 -4.70
CA ASN A 45 -0.33 17.12 -5.88
C ASN A 45 0.13 15.93 -6.74
N PHE A 46 -0.68 14.88 -6.75
CA PHE A 46 -0.38 13.63 -7.47
C PHE A 46 -0.82 13.65 -8.94
N ASN A 47 -1.31 14.78 -9.44
CA ASN A 47 -1.87 14.93 -10.78
C ASN A 47 -0.99 15.72 -11.75
N ASN A 48 0.28 15.95 -11.42
CA ASN A 48 1.19 16.73 -12.24
C ASN A 48 2.60 16.13 -12.24
N SER A 49 3.35 16.38 -13.32
CA SER A 49 4.77 16.06 -13.50
C SER A 49 5.15 14.68 -12.92
N HIS A 50 5.75 14.62 -11.74
CA HIS A 50 6.13 13.40 -11.05
C HIS A 50 5.32 13.29 -9.74
N PHE A 51 4.94 12.08 -9.36
CA PHE A 51 3.99 11.85 -8.26
C PHE A 51 4.44 10.73 -7.30
N CYS A 52 5.60 10.12 -7.56
CA CYS A 52 6.04 8.93 -6.87
C CYS A 52 7.33 9.19 -6.08
N LYS A 53 7.25 8.94 -4.76
CA LYS A 53 8.39 9.01 -3.84
C LYS A 53 9.52 8.00 -4.12
N MET A 54 9.31 7.01 -4.99
CA MET A 54 10.29 5.94 -5.29
C MET A 54 10.87 5.98 -6.70
N CYS A 55 10.19 6.59 -7.67
CA CYS A 55 10.64 6.61 -9.06
C CYS A 55 10.41 7.96 -9.73
N TYR A 56 11.00 8.13 -10.91
CA TYR A 56 10.86 9.31 -11.75
C TYR A 56 9.89 9.08 -12.93
N VAL A 57 8.87 8.23 -12.76
CA VAL A 57 7.82 8.08 -13.76
C VAL A 57 6.97 9.35 -13.79
N SER A 58 6.80 9.95 -14.97
CA SER A 58 5.93 11.10 -15.16
C SER A 58 4.45 10.70 -15.18
N TYR A 59 3.59 11.64 -14.79
CA TYR A 59 2.15 11.47 -14.65
C TYR A 59 1.45 11.09 -15.98
N GLU A 60 2.03 11.49 -17.12
CA GLU A 60 1.56 11.10 -18.45
C GLU A 60 1.67 9.58 -18.67
N TYR A 61 2.65 8.91 -18.04
CA TYR A 61 2.91 7.48 -18.21
C TYR A 61 2.32 6.62 -17.08
N LYS A 62 1.56 7.18 -16.14
CA LYS A 62 1.04 6.47 -14.95
C LYS A 62 0.21 5.21 -15.26
N SER A 63 -0.42 5.17 -16.43
CA SER A 63 -1.29 4.08 -16.86
C SER A 63 -0.59 3.08 -17.80
N ILE A 64 0.69 3.30 -18.09
CA ILE A 64 1.46 2.42 -18.97
C ILE A 64 2.17 1.38 -18.10
N PRO A 65 2.18 0.09 -18.48
CA PRO A 65 2.95 -0.93 -17.79
C PRO A 65 4.41 -0.52 -17.62
N VAL A 66 4.98 -0.76 -16.43
CA VAL A 66 6.38 -0.40 -16.12
C VAL A 66 7.39 -1.06 -17.05
N THR A 67 7.04 -2.21 -17.64
CA THR A 67 7.83 -2.93 -18.65
C THR A 67 7.94 -2.19 -19.98
N ASN A 68 7.05 -1.23 -20.22
CA ASN A 68 6.92 -0.54 -21.51
C ASN A 68 7.40 0.92 -21.44
N ILE A 69 7.97 1.34 -20.31
CA ILE A 69 8.48 2.69 -20.10
C ILE A 69 9.89 2.67 -19.50
N SER A 70 10.58 3.81 -19.61
CA SER A 70 11.82 4.03 -18.86
C SER A 70 11.48 4.18 -17.37
N PHE A 71 11.74 3.11 -16.61
CA PHE A 71 11.50 3.09 -15.18
C PHE A 71 12.82 3.34 -14.43
N LEU A 72 12.98 4.55 -13.89
CA LEU A 72 14.14 4.94 -13.08
C LEU A 72 13.75 5.12 -11.61
N LEU A 73 14.42 4.38 -10.73
CA LEU A 73 14.28 4.54 -9.28
C LEU A 73 15.04 5.76 -8.79
N ARG A 74 14.49 6.39 -7.75
CA ARG A 74 15.18 7.43 -6.99
C ARG A 74 16.32 6.83 -6.21
N THR A 75 17.43 7.56 -6.19
CA THR A 75 18.58 7.25 -5.34
C THR A 75 18.79 8.42 -4.37
N GLN A 76 19.53 8.19 -3.28
CA GLN A 76 19.90 9.28 -2.37
C GLN A 76 20.68 10.35 -3.13
N ILE A 77 21.63 9.94 -3.97
CA ILE A 77 22.45 10.85 -4.79
C ILE A 77 21.57 11.72 -5.70
N SER A 78 20.64 11.11 -6.46
CA SER A 78 19.78 11.87 -7.37
C SER A 78 18.80 12.77 -6.61
N HIS A 79 18.31 12.34 -5.44
CA HIS A 79 17.49 13.17 -4.56
C HIS A 79 18.26 14.41 -4.07
N GLU A 80 19.49 14.24 -3.57
CA GLU A 80 20.32 15.35 -3.09
C GLU A 80 20.67 16.36 -4.21
N ILE A 81 20.90 15.88 -5.44
CA ILE A 81 21.11 16.76 -6.59
C ILE A 81 19.87 17.62 -6.86
N HIS A 82 18.69 17.00 -6.93
CA HIS A 82 17.44 17.71 -7.16
C HIS A 82 17.10 18.66 -6.00
N LEU A 83 17.32 18.24 -4.75
CA LEU A 83 17.11 19.09 -3.58
C LEU A 83 18.00 20.35 -3.63
N LYS A 84 19.28 20.22 -3.99
CA LYS A 84 20.16 21.38 -4.19
C LYS A 84 19.63 22.35 -5.25
N GLN A 85 19.11 21.83 -6.36
CA GLN A 85 18.51 22.66 -7.42
C GLN A 85 17.27 23.39 -6.91
N VAL A 86 16.41 22.72 -6.13
CA VAL A 86 15.25 23.34 -5.49
C VAL A 86 15.68 24.48 -4.56
N LEU A 87 16.69 24.25 -3.71
CA LEU A 87 17.19 25.26 -2.76
C LEU A 87 17.87 26.46 -3.45
N GLN A 88 18.44 26.27 -4.65
CA GLN A 88 19.06 27.33 -5.42
C GLN A 88 18.05 28.17 -6.22
N SER A 89 17.00 27.53 -6.74
CA SER A 89 16.05 28.16 -7.67
C SER A 89 14.71 28.52 -7.04
N ASN A 90 14.39 27.96 -5.87
CA ASN A 90 13.05 27.96 -5.26
C ASN A 90 11.94 27.43 -6.19
N ILE A 91 12.31 26.58 -7.15
CA ILE A 91 11.39 25.92 -8.08
C ILE A 91 11.43 24.42 -7.80
N SER A 92 10.27 23.77 -7.78
CA SER A 92 10.20 22.34 -7.60
C SER A 92 10.87 21.58 -8.75
N VAL A 93 11.65 20.56 -8.40
CA VAL A 93 12.33 19.67 -9.34
C VAL A 93 11.98 18.25 -8.97
N CYS A 94 11.57 17.42 -9.91
CA CYS A 94 11.45 16.00 -9.60
C CYS A 94 10.15 15.61 -8.89
N ASP A 95 9.29 16.54 -8.44
CA ASP A 95 8.34 16.44 -7.31
C ASP A 95 8.87 16.91 -5.94
N ILE A 96 10.13 17.32 -5.85
CA ILE A 96 10.72 17.82 -4.61
C ILE A 96 10.38 19.30 -4.47
N ASN A 97 9.79 19.67 -3.33
CA ASN A 97 9.46 21.04 -2.98
C ASN A 97 10.45 21.67 -1.99
N GLY A 98 11.16 20.85 -1.22
CA GLY A 98 12.14 21.37 -0.26
C GLY A 98 12.72 20.28 0.61
N THR A 99 13.36 20.70 1.69
CA THR A 99 13.93 19.80 2.69
C THR A 99 12.82 19.05 3.43
N SER A 100 13.08 17.80 3.78
CA SER A 100 12.22 17.03 4.67
C SER A 100 12.18 17.62 6.09
N ASP A 101 11.01 17.54 6.73
CA ASP A 101 10.81 17.88 8.14
C ASP A 101 11.63 16.99 9.09
N LEU A 102 12.02 15.79 8.63
CA LEU A 102 12.82 14.82 9.36
C LEU A 102 14.29 14.84 8.96
N SER A 103 14.74 15.85 8.20
CA SER A 103 16.14 15.98 7.75
C SER A 103 17.18 15.99 8.89
N ASN A 104 16.79 16.41 10.09
CA ASN A 104 17.66 16.41 11.28
C ASN A 104 17.71 15.06 12.02
N LEU A 105 16.92 14.06 11.62
CA LEU A 105 16.95 12.72 12.20
C LEU A 105 18.06 11.91 11.54
N ILE A 106 19.04 11.46 12.34
CA ILE A 106 20.34 10.93 11.85
C ILE A 106 20.18 9.78 10.85
N ALA A 107 19.26 8.85 11.12
CA ALA A 107 19.05 7.66 10.30
C ALA A 107 17.96 7.83 9.24
N PHE A 108 17.41 9.04 9.07
CA PHE A 108 16.33 9.29 8.12
C PHE A 108 16.83 9.79 6.78
N HIS A 109 16.30 9.23 5.70
CA HIS A 109 16.41 9.82 4.37
C HIS A 109 15.10 9.58 3.59
N PRO A 110 14.52 10.58 2.90
CA PRO A 110 13.23 10.46 2.22
C PRO A 110 13.10 9.24 1.28
N VAL A 111 14.15 8.96 0.52
CA VAL A 111 14.20 7.81 -0.43
C VAL A 111 14.34 6.43 0.26
N LYS A 112 14.76 6.36 1.52
CA LYS A 112 15.08 5.09 2.19
C LYS A 112 14.15 4.76 3.35
N SER A 113 13.67 5.77 4.06
CA SER A 113 12.99 5.61 5.34
C SER A 113 11.46 5.73 5.24
N LEU A 114 10.91 5.88 4.03
CA LEU A 114 9.48 6.04 3.77
C LEU A 114 8.95 4.90 2.88
N PRO A 115 8.64 3.72 3.45
CA PRO A 115 8.02 2.64 2.70
C PRO A 115 6.61 3.01 2.21
N PHE A 116 6.06 2.16 1.35
CA PHE A 116 4.63 2.20 1.01
C PHE A 116 3.79 1.68 2.17
N ASP A 117 2.58 2.23 2.29
CA ASP A 117 1.61 1.77 3.27
C ASP A 117 0.79 0.65 2.64
N VAL A 118 1.11 -0.57 3.02
CA VAL A 118 0.48 -1.77 2.47
C VAL A 118 -1.04 -1.77 2.75
N MET A 119 -1.51 -1.21 3.87
CA MET A 119 -2.93 -1.17 4.18
C MET A 119 -3.67 -0.22 3.24
N HIS A 120 -3.16 1.00 3.07
CA HIS A 120 -3.78 1.97 2.17
C HIS A 120 -3.64 1.60 0.68
N ASP A 121 -2.51 1.02 0.28
CA ASP A 121 -2.23 0.70 -1.11
C ASP A 121 -2.88 -0.64 -1.54
N TYR A 122 -2.77 -1.70 -0.72
CA TYR A 122 -3.39 -2.99 -1.05
C TYR A 122 -4.79 -3.14 -0.46
N SER A 123 -4.94 -3.12 0.86
CA SER A 123 -6.21 -3.47 1.51
C SER A 123 -7.34 -2.53 1.10
N GLU A 124 -7.07 -1.21 1.09
CA GLU A 124 -8.11 -0.22 0.81
C GLU A 124 -8.34 0.06 -0.67
N ARG A 125 -7.30 -0.09 -1.50
CA ARG A 125 -7.35 0.20 -2.94
C ARG A 125 -7.35 -1.08 -3.77
N VAL A 126 -6.17 -1.64 -4.07
CA VAL A 126 -6.02 -2.70 -5.09
C VAL A 126 -6.95 -3.90 -4.82
N CYS A 127 -7.03 -4.36 -3.56
CA CYS A 127 -7.93 -5.46 -3.19
C CYS A 127 -9.39 -5.09 -3.45
N MET A 128 -9.83 -3.89 -3.09
CA MET A 128 -11.22 -3.46 -3.24
C MET A 128 -11.61 -3.17 -4.69
N ILE A 129 -10.68 -2.75 -5.53
CA ILE A 129 -10.90 -2.65 -6.98
C ILE A 129 -11.21 -4.05 -7.55
N THR A 130 -10.45 -5.06 -7.15
CA THR A 130 -10.65 -6.45 -7.58
C THR A 130 -11.95 -7.03 -7.03
N VAL A 131 -12.24 -6.84 -5.74
CA VAL A 131 -13.52 -7.28 -5.13
C VAL A 131 -14.70 -6.64 -5.85
N ASN A 132 -14.69 -5.31 -6.05
CA ASN A 132 -15.75 -4.62 -6.78
C ASN A 132 -15.94 -5.17 -8.20
N SER A 133 -14.83 -5.43 -8.91
CA SER A 133 -14.87 -6.01 -10.26
C SER A 133 -15.53 -7.38 -10.28
N ILE A 134 -15.20 -8.25 -9.33
CA ILE A 134 -15.82 -9.58 -9.18
C ILE A 134 -17.33 -9.46 -8.89
N LEU A 135 -17.71 -8.66 -7.90
CA LEU A 135 -19.12 -8.51 -7.51
C LEU A 135 -19.96 -7.90 -8.64
N LYS A 136 -19.41 -6.95 -9.39
CA LYS A 136 -20.05 -6.43 -10.61
C LYS A 136 -20.17 -7.46 -11.70
N ALA A 137 -19.13 -8.28 -11.91
CA ALA A 137 -19.13 -9.32 -12.93
C ALA A 137 -20.20 -10.39 -12.66
N PHE A 138 -20.41 -10.78 -11.39
CA PHE A 138 -21.51 -11.68 -11.04
C PHE A 138 -22.88 -11.14 -11.50
N SER A 139 -23.15 -9.86 -11.23
CA SER A 139 -24.41 -9.23 -11.66
C SER A 139 -24.50 -9.05 -13.17
N ALA A 140 -23.43 -8.55 -13.81
CA ALA A 140 -23.41 -8.29 -15.24
C ALA A 140 -23.60 -9.57 -16.06
N ARG A 141 -23.05 -10.70 -15.59
CA ARG A 141 -23.17 -12.02 -16.22
C ARG A 141 -24.41 -12.81 -15.76
N ARG A 142 -25.30 -12.20 -14.98
CA ARG A 142 -26.51 -12.83 -14.43
C ARG A 142 -26.21 -14.12 -13.66
N ILE A 143 -25.06 -14.17 -12.99
CA ILE A 143 -24.65 -15.28 -12.12
C ILE A 143 -25.37 -15.15 -10.78
N LEU A 144 -25.38 -13.94 -10.21
CA LEU A 144 -26.12 -13.56 -9.00
C LEU A 144 -26.73 -12.17 -9.20
N THR A 145 -27.86 -11.89 -8.54
CA THR A 145 -28.40 -10.52 -8.42
C THR A 145 -27.66 -9.76 -7.31
N TYR A 146 -27.76 -8.43 -7.29
CA TYR A 146 -27.20 -7.63 -6.19
C TYR A 146 -27.79 -8.02 -4.82
N ALA A 147 -29.07 -8.36 -4.75
CA ALA A 147 -29.70 -8.82 -3.53
C ALA A 147 -29.11 -10.16 -3.03
N GLN A 148 -28.82 -11.09 -3.96
CA GLN A 148 -28.16 -12.35 -3.61
C GLN A 148 -26.71 -12.14 -3.14
N ILE A 149 -25.99 -11.18 -3.75
CA ILE A 149 -24.64 -10.80 -3.31
C ILE A 149 -24.69 -10.21 -1.90
N GLU A 150 -25.60 -9.27 -1.64
CA GLU A 150 -25.77 -8.61 -0.34
C GLU A 150 -26.09 -9.63 0.76
N SER A 151 -27.10 -10.49 0.54
CA SER A 151 -27.46 -11.56 1.50
C SER A 151 -26.28 -12.48 1.79
N ARG A 152 -25.53 -12.93 0.77
CA ARG A 152 -24.36 -13.79 1.00
C ARG A 152 -23.28 -13.14 1.86
N LEU A 153 -23.01 -11.85 1.65
CA LEU A 153 -22.02 -11.12 2.44
C LEU A 153 -22.48 -10.89 3.89
N GLU A 154 -23.78 -10.66 4.09
CA GLU A 154 -24.38 -10.43 5.40
C GLU A 154 -24.51 -11.71 6.24
N ASP A 155 -24.96 -12.79 5.59
CA ASP A 155 -25.28 -14.07 6.19
C ASP A 155 -24.05 -14.95 6.44
N PHE A 156 -22.92 -14.65 5.78
CA PHE A 156 -21.66 -15.38 5.97
C PHE A 156 -21.25 -15.41 7.44
N LYS A 157 -20.94 -16.62 7.94
CA LYS A 157 -20.51 -16.84 9.32
C LYS A 157 -19.00 -16.73 9.40
N TYR A 158 -18.54 -15.66 10.04
CA TYR A 158 -17.12 -15.43 10.27
C TYR A 158 -16.64 -16.29 11.44
N GLY A 159 -15.38 -16.73 11.38
CA GLY A 159 -14.77 -17.47 12.49
C GLY A 159 -14.55 -16.56 13.70
N GLN A 160 -14.37 -17.16 14.88
CA GLN A 160 -14.15 -16.40 16.13
C GLN A 160 -13.01 -15.37 16.03
N ASN A 161 -11.93 -15.70 15.31
CA ASN A 161 -10.79 -14.81 15.11
C ASN A 161 -11.07 -13.64 14.15
N ASP A 162 -12.10 -13.76 13.32
CA ASP A 162 -12.44 -12.82 12.26
C ASP A 162 -13.66 -11.94 12.61
N GLU A 163 -14.41 -12.32 13.64
CA GLU A 163 -15.67 -11.67 14.06
C GLU A 163 -15.49 -10.17 14.31
N SER A 164 -14.39 -9.78 14.97
CA SER A 164 -14.07 -8.36 15.25
C SER A 164 -13.78 -7.54 13.98
N ASN A 165 -13.44 -8.20 12.88
CA ASN A 165 -13.14 -7.60 11.59
C ASN A 165 -14.23 -7.88 10.56
N LYS A 166 -15.45 -8.28 10.96
CA LYS A 166 -16.58 -8.47 10.04
C LYS A 166 -16.77 -7.21 9.17
N PRO A 167 -16.79 -7.34 7.83
CA PRO A 167 -17.03 -6.21 6.94
C PRO A 167 -18.44 -5.64 7.11
N PRO A 168 -18.63 -4.31 6.94
CA PRO A 168 -19.96 -3.73 6.93
C PRO A 168 -20.76 -4.19 5.70
N VAL A 169 -22.08 -4.13 5.78
CA VAL A 169 -22.98 -4.54 4.70
C VAL A 169 -22.65 -3.79 3.39
N THR A 170 -22.40 -4.56 2.34
CA THR A 170 -22.11 -4.04 1.00
C THR A 170 -23.40 -3.94 0.20
N LYS A 171 -24.00 -2.75 0.21
CA LYS A 171 -25.23 -2.45 -0.54
C LYS A 171 -24.95 -2.23 -2.02
N GLN A 172 -25.96 -2.39 -2.87
CA GLN A 172 -25.84 -2.10 -4.31
C GLN A 172 -25.23 -0.73 -4.62
N LYS A 173 -25.61 0.32 -3.87
CA LYS A 173 -25.06 1.68 -4.02
C LYS A 173 -23.54 1.79 -3.82
N HIS A 174 -22.96 0.91 -3.00
CA HIS A 174 -21.52 0.87 -2.75
C HIS A 174 -20.79 0.34 -3.98
N LEU A 175 -21.37 -0.68 -4.62
CA LEU A 175 -20.84 -1.29 -5.84
C LEU A 175 -20.95 -0.31 -7.02
N THR A 176 -22.09 0.37 -7.20
CA THR A 176 -22.24 1.36 -8.27
C THR A 176 -21.21 2.49 -8.16
N ASN A 177 -20.89 2.91 -6.94
CA ASN A 177 -19.94 3.99 -6.67
C ASN A 177 -18.47 3.53 -6.59
N ASN A 178 -18.17 2.25 -6.87
CA ASN A 178 -16.83 1.66 -6.72
C ASN A 178 -16.22 1.85 -5.32
N HIS A 179 -17.05 1.87 -4.28
CA HIS A 179 -16.60 2.17 -2.92
C HIS A 179 -17.21 1.17 -1.94
N ILE A 180 -16.40 0.22 -1.49
CA ILE A 180 -16.74 -0.72 -0.43
C ILE A 180 -16.35 -0.10 0.92
N ALA A 181 -17.32 0.01 1.83
CA ALA A 181 -17.10 0.58 3.16
C ALA A 181 -16.31 -0.39 4.07
N GLY A 182 -15.71 0.16 5.13
CA GLY A 182 -14.97 -0.61 6.14
C GLY A 182 -13.54 -0.11 6.32
N SER A 183 -12.96 -0.48 7.46
CA SER A 183 -11.53 -0.31 7.74
C SER A 183 -10.67 -1.20 6.83
N ALA A 184 -9.37 -0.92 6.76
CA ALA A 184 -8.42 -1.73 6.01
C ALA A 184 -8.44 -3.22 6.42
N SER A 185 -8.56 -3.55 7.72
CA SER A 185 -8.63 -4.95 8.18
C SER A 185 -9.91 -5.64 7.73
N GLN A 186 -11.06 -4.96 7.82
CA GLN A 186 -12.35 -5.45 7.32
C GLN A 186 -12.32 -5.70 5.81
N LYS A 187 -11.74 -4.76 5.05
CA LYS A 187 -11.58 -4.89 3.59
C LYS A 187 -10.65 -6.04 3.21
N LEU A 188 -9.52 -6.18 3.91
CA LEU A 188 -8.58 -7.28 3.69
C LEU A 188 -9.25 -8.63 3.98
N LEU A 189 -10.00 -8.74 5.08
CA LEU A 189 -10.74 -9.95 5.43
C LEU A 189 -11.76 -10.31 4.35
N LEU A 190 -12.54 -9.35 3.87
CA LEU A 190 -13.47 -9.56 2.75
C LEU A 190 -12.74 -10.10 1.52
N PHE A 191 -11.63 -9.49 1.14
CA PHE A 191 -10.81 -9.95 0.02
C PHE A 191 -10.31 -11.39 0.23
N GLN A 192 -9.87 -11.74 1.44
CA GLN A 192 -9.36 -13.07 1.79
C GLN A 192 -10.46 -14.14 1.93
N LEU A 193 -11.70 -13.78 2.23
CA LEU A 193 -12.79 -14.74 2.35
C LEU A 193 -13.67 -14.82 1.12
N LEU A 194 -13.48 -13.93 0.13
CA LEU A 194 -14.28 -13.86 -1.09
C LEU A 194 -14.50 -15.22 -1.79
N PRO A 195 -13.48 -16.08 -1.99
CA PRO A 195 -13.67 -17.37 -2.65
C PRO A 195 -14.48 -18.37 -1.83
N VAL A 196 -14.49 -18.21 -0.50
CA VAL A 196 -15.28 -19.06 0.40
C VAL A 196 -16.73 -18.57 0.41
N ILE A 197 -16.95 -17.25 0.44
CA ILE A 197 -18.29 -16.65 0.41
C ILE A 197 -19.03 -16.99 -0.90
N PHE A 198 -18.29 -17.07 -2.01
CA PHE A 198 -18.84 -17.30 -3.35
C PHE A 198 -18.35 -18.62 -3.98
N SER A 199 -18.03 -19.63 -3.16
CA SER A 199 -17.34 -20.85 -3.61
C SER A 199 -18.07 -21.64 -4.69
N ASP A 200 -19.40 -21.57 -4.72
CA ASP A 200 -20.26 -22.26 -5.69
C ASP A 200 -20.34 -21.56 -7.05
N VAL A 201 -19.89 -20.30 -7.16
CA VAL A 201 -20.04 -19.51 -8.39
C VAL A 201 -18.78 -18.81 -8.87
N ILE A 202 -17.74 -18.68 -8.03
CA ILE A 202 -16.55 -17.89 -8.35
C ILE A 202 -15.79 -18.42 -9.58
N ASP A 203 -15.77 -19.73 -9.79
CA ASP A 203 -15.14 -20.38 -10.94
C ASP A 203 -15.81 -20.06 -12.28
N ARG A 204 -17.03 -19.49 -12.25
CA ARG A 204 -17.71 -19.00 -13.46
C ARG A 204 -17.11 -17.69 -14.00
N LEU A 205 -16.19 -17.06 -13.25
CA LEU A 205 -15.46 -15.86 -13.67
C LEU A 205 -14.07 -16.21 -14.20
N THR A 206 -14.02 -17.03 -15.25
CA THR A 206 -12.78 -17.64 -15.77
C THR A 206 -11.68 -16.66 -16.20
N ASP A 207 -12.05 -15.43 -16.57
CA ASP A 207 -11.17 -14.34 -17.00
C ASP A 207 -10.74 -13.40 -15.85
N ILE A 208 -11.50 -13.34 -14.75
CA ILE A 208 -11.23 -12.45 -13.60
C ILE A 208 -10.57 -13.22 -12.45
N LEU A 209 -10.97 -14.49 -12.26
CA LEU A 209 -10.47 -15.33 -11.18
C LEU A 209 -8.93 -15.49 -11.20
N PRO A 210 -8.25 -15.70 -12.35
CA PRO A 210 -6.79 -15.76 -12.39
C PRO A 210 -6.11 -14.49 -11.86
N ILE A 211 -6.68 -13.31 -12.17
CA ILE A 211 -6.17 -12.02 -11.69
C ILE A 211 -6.31 -11.93 -10.16
N TYR A 212 -7.46 -12.35 -9.64
CA TYR A 212 -7.69 -12.40 -8.19
C TYR A 212 -6.74 -13.36 -7.49
N ILE A 213 -6.49 -14.55 -8.06
CA ILE A 213 -5.56 -15.54 -7.49
C ILE A 213 -4.14 -14.97 -7.46
N CYS A 214 -3.66 -14.39 -8.56
CA CYS A 214 -2.35 -13.75 -8.62
C CYS A 214 -2.23 -12.63 -7.56
N LEU A 215 -3.24 -11.75 -7.47
CA LEU A 215 -3.26 -10.69 -6.47
C LEU A 215 -3.29 -11.26 -5.03
N ARG A 216 -4.03 -12.34 -4.78
CA ARG A 216 -4.08 -13.00 -3.48
C ARG A 216 -2.69 -13.53 -3.08
N GLU A 217 -1.95 -14.10 -4.02
CA GLU A 217 -0.57 -14.55 -3.76
C GLU A 217 0.35 -13.37 -3.42
N ILE A 218 0.28 -12.28 -4.18
CA ILE A 218 1.02 -11.04 -3.88
C ILE A 218 0.68 -10.56 -2.46
N VAL A 219 -0.61 -10.40 -2.15
CA VAL A 219 -1.08 -9.95 -0.84
C VAL A 219 -0.60 -10.89 0.27
N SER A 220 -0.60 -12.21 0.06
CA SER A 220 -0.12 -13.17 1.05
C SER A 220 1.36 -12.99 1.39
N ILE A 221 2.19 -12.63 0.40
CA ILE A 221 3.62 -12.38 0.59
C ILE A 221 3.84 -11.04 1.28
N VAL A 222 3.15 -9.97 0.83
CA VAL A 222 3.35 -8.62 1.34
C VAL A 222 2.87 -8.47 2.79
N PHE A 223 1.80 -9.17 3.18
CA PHE A 223 1.29 -9.18 4.56
C PHE A 223 1.92 -10.26 5.46
N ALA A 224 2.87 -11.06 4.96
CA ALA A 224 3.49 -12.09 5.77
C ALA A 224 4.36 -11.49 6.89
N THR A 225 4.17 -11.95 8.12
CA THR A 225 4.99 -11.55 9.28
C THR A 225 6.44 -12.03 9.17
N LYS A 226 6.69 -13.03 8.32
CA LYS A 226 8.01 -13.57 8.02
C LYS A 226 8.10 -13.87 6.53
N ILE A 227 9.13 -13.34 5.88
CA ILE A 227 9.40 -13.57 4.47
C ILE A 227 10.70 -14.36 4.28
N ARG A 228 10.69 -15.31 3.35
CA ARG A 228 11.90 -15.99 2.89
C ARG A 228 12.52 -15.19 1.74
N LYS A 229 13.85 -15.08 1.69
CA LYS A 229 14.53 -14.38 0.59
C LYS A 229 14.15 -14.93 -0.79
N SER A 230 13.89 -16.24 -0.90
CA SER A 230 13.44 -16.88 -2.14
C SER A 230 12.08 -16.37 -2.63
N TRP A 231 11.21 -15.88 -1.75
CA TRP A 231 9.91 -15.31 -2.12
C TRP A 231 10.05 -13.99 -2.88
N LEU A 232 11.16 -13.27 -2.74
CA LEU A 232 11.38 -12.00 -3.45
C LEU A 232 11.48 -12.21 -4.97
N ALA A 233 12.15 -13.28 -5.40
CA ALA A 233 12.23 -13.64 -6.81
C ALA A 233 10.85 -14.04 -7.36
N TYR A 234 10.08 -14.78 -6.57
CA TYR A 234 8.72 -15.19 -6.94
C TYR A 234 7.77 -13.99 -7.03
N LEU A 235 7.79 -13.10 -6.03
CA LEU A 235 7.01 -11.87 -6.03
C LEU A 235 7.30 -11.01 -7.26
N LYS A 236 8.58 -10.92 -7.66
CA LYS A 236 8.97 -10.20 -8.88
C LYS A 236 8.30 -10.79 -10.13
N ILE A 237 8.19 -12.11 -10.24
CA ILE A 237 7.50 -12.78 -11.36
C ILE A 237 6.01 -12.42 -11.36
N LEU A 238 5.35 -12.49 -10.21
CA LEU A 238 3.93 -12.14 -10.06
C LEU A 238 3.61 -10.69 -10.43
N THR A 239 4.56 -9.77 -10.27
CA THR A 239 4.37 -8.32 -10.54
C THR A 239 4.75 -7.85 -11.94
N ILE A 240 5.36 -8.71 -12.76
CA ILE A 240 5.85 -8.38 -14.12
C ILE A 240 5.02 -9.08 -15.21
N THR A 241 4.21 -10.07 -14.84
CA THR A 241 3.23 -10.73 -15.72
C THR A 241 1.93 -9.95 -15.79
#